data_AF-A0A3D1BA53-F1
#
_entry.id   AF-A0A3D1BA53-F1
#
_cell.length_a   1.000
_cell.length_b   1.000
_cell.length_c   1.000
_cell.angle_alpha   90.00
_cell.angle_beta   90.00
_cell.angle_gamma   90.00
#
_symmetry.space_group_name_H-M   'P 1'
#
loop_
_entity.id
_entity.type
_entity.pdbx_description
1 polymer ?
#
loop_
_entity_poly.entity_id
_entity_poly.type
_entity_poly.pdbx_seq_one_letter_code
_entity_poly.pdbx_strand_id
1 'polypeptide(L)' 'MHSSADPAQRPPQKNLTHGLRVRLLPLVGGTKAAALVRVHAGSHDAPSAYPGLAHFLEHLLFLGSHKYSAAEG' A
#
# COMPACT_ATOMS: atom_id res chain seq x y z
N MET A 1 -14.32 -26.78 2.00
CA MET A 1 -14.52 -25.41 2.50
C MET A 1 -13.33 -25.06 3.40
N HIS A 2 -12.30 -24.41 2.85
CA HIS A 2 -11.14 -24.01 3.65
C HIS A 2 -11.52 -22.80 4.51
N SER A 3 -11.41 -22.97 5.83
CA SER A 3 -11.71 -21.92 6.81
C SER A 3 -10.72 -20.77 6.62
N SER A 4 -11.24 -19.60 6.21
CA SER A 4 -10.53 -18.32 6.00
C SER A 4 -9.98 -17.70 7.30
N ALA A 5 -9.79 -18.49 8.35
CA ALA A 5 -9.51 -18.04 9.71
C ALA A 5 -8.03 -18.15 10.11
N ASP A 6 -7.12 -18.39 9.16
CA ASP A 6 -5.70 -18.30 9.46
C ASP A 6 -5.32 -16.81 9.68
N PRO A 7 -4.94 -16.41 10.90
CA PRO A 7 -4.52 -15.02 11.16
C PRO A 7 -3.27 -14.63 10.35
N ALA A 8 -2.48 -15.58 9.85
CA ALA A 8 -1.40 -15.32 8.90
C ALA A 8 -1.94 -14.91 7.51
N GLN A 9 -3.12 -15.40 7.11
CA GLN A 9 -3.77 -15.01 5.86
C GLN A 9 -4.54 -13.69 5.99
N ARG A 10 -5.00 -13.35 7.20
CA ARG A 10 -5.77 -12.12 7.43
C ARG A 10 -5.50 -11.51 8.82
N PRO A 11 -4.36 -10.82 9.01
CA PRO A 11 -4.04 -10.18 10.27
C PRO A 11 -5.13 -9.19 10.72
N PRO A 12 -5.35 -9.05 12.05
CA PRO A 12 -6.32 -8.11 12.61
C PRO A 12 -6.10 -6.69 12.06
N GLN A 13 -7.20 -6.00 11.80
CA GLN A 13 -7.18 -4.65 11.27
C GLN A 13 -7.49 -3.64 12.37
N LYS A 14 -6.70 -2.57 12.43
CA LYS A 14 -6.97 -1.38 13.23
C LYS A 14 -7.26 -0.19 12.32
N ASN A 15 -8.28 0.60 12.66
CA ASN A 15 -8.56 1.86 11.97
C ASN A 15 -7.94 3.01 12.78
N LEU A 16 -7.24 3.91 12.11
CA LEU A 16 -6.66 5.12 12.72
C LEU A 16 -7.58 6.33 12.52
N THR A 17 -7.26 7.45 13.20
CA THR A 17 -8.10 8.65 13.35
C THR A 17 -8.50 9.37 12.05
N HIS A 18 -7.96 8.96 10.89
CA HIS A 18 -8.29 9.52 9.57
C HIS A 18 -8.71 8.45 8.55
N GLY A 19 -9.21 7.31 9.01
CA GLY A 19 -9.73 6.25 8.14
C GLY A 19 -8.66 5.32 7.56
N LEU A 20 -7.37 5.52 7.88
CA LEU A 20 -6.31 4.59 7.49
C LEU A 20 -6.51 3.24 8.19
N ARG A 21 -6.59 2.19 7.39
CA ARG A 21 -6.73 0.80 7.84
C ARG A 21 -5.35 0.16 7.87
N VAL A 22 -4.91 -0.27 9.04
CA VAL A 22 -3.60 -0.88 9.25
C VAL A 22 -3.77 -2.33 9.68
N ARG A 23 -2.94 -3.21 9.13
CA ARG A 23 -2.82 -4.61 9.54
C ARG A 23 -1.37 -4.89 9.86
N LEU A 24 -1.11 -5.56 10.98
CA LEU A 24 0.24 -5.95 11.38
C LEU A 24 0.29 -7.48 11.54
N LEU A 25 1.32 -8.08 10.96
CA LEU A 25 1.64 -9.50 11.12
C LEU A 25 3.01 -9.62 11.80
N PRO A 26 3.06 -9.92 13.11
CA PRO A 26 4.33 -10.13 13.81
C PRO A 26 5.04 -11.39 13.30
N LEU A 27 6.34 -11.29 13.03
CA LEU A 27 7.20 -12.42 12.67
C LEU A 27 8.31 -12.57 13.73
N VAL A 28 8.08 -13.43 14.72
CA VAL A 28 9.05 -13.68 15.81
C VAL A 28 10.31 -14.34 15.24
N GLY A 29 11.48 -13.77 15.55
CA GLY A 29 12.78 -14.27 15.07
C GLY A 29 13.11 -13.89 13.61
N GLY A 30 12.25 -13.09 12.95
CA GLY A 30 12.52 -12.58 11.61
C GLY A 30 13.57 -11.46 11.61
N THR A 31 14.51 -11.49 10.67
CA THR A 31 15.49 -10.42 10.43
C THR A 31 15.10 -9.48 9.30
N LYS A 32 13.98 -9.78 8.62
CA LYS A 32 13.43 -9.00 7.51
C LYS A 32 12.01 -8.57 7.83
N ALA A 33 11.64 -7.42 7.29
CA ALA A 33 10.29 -6.89 7.34
C ALA A 33 9.86 -6.45 5.94
N ALA A 34 8.55 -6.40 5.73
CA ALA A 34 7.94 -5.84 4.54
C ALA A 34 6.81 -4.91 4.95
N ALA A 35 6.60 -3.86 4.16
CA ALA A 35 5.48 -2.96 4.31
C ALA A 35 4.79 -2.80 2.95
N LEU A 36 3.46 -2.73 2.96
CA LEU A 36 2.67 -2.47 1.77
C LEU A 36 1.61 -1.44 2.10
N VAL A 37 1.53 -0.40 1.28
CA VAL A 37 0.47 0.60 1.30
C VAL A 37 -0.39 0.39 0.07
N ARG A 38 -1.70 0.28 0.26
CA ARG A 38 -2.66 0.14 -0.83
C ARG A 38 -3.57 1.36 -0.89
N VAL A 39 -3.55 2.05 -2.02
CA VAL A 39 -4.56 3.04 -2.39
C VAL A 39 -5.66 2.32 -3.16
N HIS A 40 -6.93 2.58 -2.83
CA HIS A 40 -8.07 1.91 -3.47
C HIS A 40 -8.56 2.71 -4.69
N ALA A 41 -7.65 2.92 -5.64
CA ALA A 41 -7.90 3.58 -6.92
C ALA A 41 -6.91 3.03 -7.97
N GLY A 42 -7.32 2.97 -9.23
CA GLY A 42 -6.52 2.44 -10.34
C GLY A 42 -6.95 2.98 -11.71
N SER A 43 -6.60 2.26 -12.78
CA SER A 43 -6.89 2.68 -14.17
C SER A 43 -8.38 2.86 -14.46
N HIS A 44 -9.26 2.10 -13.80
CA HIS A 44 -10.72 2.22 -13.95
C HIS A 44 -11.29 3.50 -13.33
N ASP A 45 -10.59 4.10 -12.37
CA ASP A 45 -11.00 5.34 -11.70
C ASP A 45 -10.46 6.59 -12.41
N ALA A 46 -9.54 6.41 -13.37
CA ALA A 46 -8.95 7.51 -14.13
C ALA A 46 -9.94 8.07 -15.16
N PRO A 47 -9.97 9.41 -15.39
CA PRO A 47 -10.76 9.99 -16.46
C PRO A 47 -10.36 9.45 -17.83
N SER A 48 -11.33 9.19 -18.70
CA SER A 48 -11.08 8.65 -20.05
C SER A 48 -10.20 9.54 -20.94
N ALA A 49 -10.17 10.85 -20.66
CA ALA A 49 -9.30 11.80 -21.36
C ALA A 49 -7.79 11.59 -21.06
N TYR A 50 -7.45 10.83 -20.01
CA TYR A 50 -6.06 10.60 -19.57
C TYR A 50 -5.77 9.10 -19.44
N PRO A 51 -5.69 8.35 -20.55
CA PRO A 51 -5.31 6.95 -20.51
C PRO A 51 -3.92 6.79 -19.90
N GLY A 52 -3.79 5.84 -18.97
CA GLY A 52 -2.52 5.57 -18.27
C GLY A 52 -2.22 6.49 -17.08
N LEU A 53 -3.10 7.42 -16.70
CA LEU A 53 -2.84 8.37 -15.61
C LEU A 53 -2.48 7.69 -14.28
N ALA A 54 -3.19 6.65 -13.88
CA ALA A 54 -2.91 5.93 -12.64
C ALA A 54 -1.50 5.32 -12.63
N HIS A 55 -1.08 4.75 -13.77
CA HIS A 55 0.27 4.20 -13.94
C HIS A 55 1.33 5.30 -14.01
N PHE A 56 1.02 6.42 -14.65
CA PHE A 56 1.93 7.56 -14.68
C PHE A 56 2.17 8.12 -13.27
N LEU A 57 1.10 8.26 -12.46
CA LEU A 57 1.22 8.71 -11.07
C LEU A 57 2.03 7.74 -10.22
N GLU A 58 1.89 6.42 -10.43
CA GLU A 58 2.72 5.39 -9.77
C GLU A 58 4.22 5.68 -9.94
N HIS A 59 4.67 6.02 -11.16
CA HIS A 59 6.07 6.40 -11.40
C HIS A 59 6.46 7.69 -10.69
N LEU A 60 5.60 8.71 -10.69
CA LEU A 60 5.90 10.00 -10.07
C LEU A 60 6.12 9.90 -8.55
N LEU A 61 5.52 8.91 -7.88
CA LEU A 61 5.72 8.68 -6.44
C LEU A 61 7.18 8.38 -6.07
N PHE A 62 8.00 7.97 -7.05
CA PHE A 62 9.41 7.66 -6.86
C PHE A 62 10.34 8.80 -7.33
N LEU A 63 9.79 9.93 -7.77
CA LEU A 63 10.57 11.11 -8.17
C LEU A 63 10.78 12.13 -7.05
N GLY A 64 10.67 11.68 -5.80
CA GLY A 64 10.88 12.48 -4.61
C GLY A 64 9.61 13.04 -3.97
N SER A 65 9.78 13.60 -2.78
CA SER A 65 8.77 14.17 -1.91
C SER A 65 9.36 15.39 -1.18
N HIS A 66 8.53 16.14 -0.45
CA HIS A 66 8.97 17.34 0.27
C HIS A 66 10.19 17.10 1.19
N LYS A 67 10.35 15.90 1.76
CA LYS A 67 11.45 15.58 2.70
C LYS A 67 12.54 14.70 2.12
N TYR A 68 12.35 14.14 0.93
CA TYR A 68 13.25 13.16 0.32
C TYR A 68 13.30 13.40 -1.18
N SER A 69 14.45 13.78 -1.70
CA SER A 69 14.67 13.96 -3.13
C SER A 69 14.74 12.63 -3.87
N ALA A 70 14.60 12.65 -5.21
CA ALA A 70 14.71 11.45 -6.05
C ALA A 70 16.08 10.77 -5.97
N ALA A 71 17.14 11.49 -5.57
CA ALA A 71 18.49 10.96 -5.45
C ALA A 71 18.72 10.20 -4.12
N GLU A 72 17.78 10.29 -3.17
CA GLU A 72 17.86 9.67 -1.85
C GLU A 72 17.04 8.38 -1.74
N GLY A 73 16.44 7.93 -2.85
CA GLY A 73 15.55 6.77 -2.96
C GLY A 73 16.25 5.48 -3.38
#